data_AF-X0XF27-F1
#
_entry.id   AF-X0XF27-F1
#
_cell.length_a   1.000
_cell.length_b   1.000
_cell.length_c   1.000
_cell.angle_alpha   90.00
_cell.angle_beta   90.00
_cell.angle_gamma   90.00
#
_symmetry.space_group_name_H-M   'P 1'
#
loop_
_entity.id
_entity.type
_entity.pdbx_description
1 polymer ?
#
loop_
_entity_poly.entity_id
_entity_poly.type
_entity_poly.pdbx_seq_one_letter_code
_entity_poly.pdbx_strand_id
1 'polypeptide(L)'
;MKISSYKITTMGLLIALSIILTRVASLRVAIGGVEGIRIGLGKLPIILGGIIFGPLAGGLIGAFSDLLGYFINPIGVYMPHFTLTSALTGIIPATILVLMKKNEPNVFDLGIAITASQVITSIILIPYFLNILFGLSWKVLMPPRMV
;
A
#
# COMPACT_ATOMS: atom_id res chain seq x y z
N MET A 1 -7.33 -21.28 2.83
CA MET A 1 -7.88 -20.20 3.68
C MET A 1 -9.31 -20.56 4.05
N LYS A 2 -9.64 -20.84 5.32
CA LYS A 2 -11.04 -20.96 5.75
C LYS A 2 -11.61 -19.54 5.88
N ILE A 3 -12.50 -19.17 4.97
CA ILE A 3 -13.15 -17.87 4.93
C ILE A 3 -14.35 -17.93 5.88
N SER A 4 -14.27 -17.19 6.98
CA SER A 4 -15.38 -17.01 7.94
C SER A 4 -16.04 -15.66 7.68
N SER A 5 -17.35 -15.55 7.91
CA SER A 5 -18.11 -14.30 7.75
C SER A 5 -17.49 -13.14 8.52
N TYR A 6 -16.94 -13.42 9.70
CA TYR A 6 -16.19 -12.43 10.49
C TYR A 6 -15.00 -11.85 9.71
N LYS A 7 -14.18 -12.71 9.09
CA LYS A 7 -13.00 -12.27 8.33
C LYS A 7 -13.39 -11.39 7.14
N ILE A 8 -14.40 -11.80 6.35
CA ILE A 8 -14.85 -11.01 5.21
C ILE A 8 -15.32 -9.62 5.66
N THR A 9 -16.10 -9.58 6.74
CA THR A 9 -16.64 -8.32 7.28
C THR A 9 -15.52 -7.38 7.74
N THR A 10 -14.54 -7.90 8.49
CA THR A 10 -13.40 -7.09 8.93
C THR A 10 -12.52 -6.65 7.76
N MET A 11 -12.28 -7.51 6.76
CA MET A 11 -11.55 -7.14 5.54
C MET A 11 -12.27 -6.01 4.80
N GLY A 12 -13.59 -6.09 4.64
CA GLY A 12 -14.41 -5.03 4.04
C GLY A 12 -14.30 -3.70 4.79
N LEU A 13 -14.31 -3.75 6.12
CA LEU A 13 -14.13 -2.56 6.96
C LEU A 13 -12.74 -1.94 6.77
N LEU A 14 -11.68 -2.75 6.71
CA LEU A 14 -10.31 -2.29 6.45
C LEU A 14 -10.16 -1.69 5.04
N ILE A 15 -10.84 -2.26 4.04
CA ILE A 15 -10.89 -1.70 2.68
C ILE A 15 -11.53 -0.32 2.70
N ALA A 16 -12.71 -0.19 3.30
CA ALA A 16 -13.40 1.09 3.41
C ALA A 16 -12.54 2.13 4.15
N LEU A 17 -11.92 1.73 5.26
CA LEU A 17 -11.01 2.59 6.04
C LEU A 17 -9.80 3.03 5.21
N SER A 18 -9.20 2.12 4.43
CA SER A 18 -8.09 2.46 3.52
C SER A 18 -8.50 3.53 2.52
N ILE A 19 -9.67 3.39 1.89
CA ILE A 19 -10.18 4.36 0.91
C ILE A 19 -10.41 5.73 1.57
N ILE A 20 -11.00 5.76 2.77
CA ILE A 20 -11.26 7.00 3.50
C ILE A 20 -9.94 7.68 3.91
N LEU A 21 -9.01 6.94 4.53
CA LEU A 21 -7.71 7.48 4.98
C LEU A 21 -6.84 7.94 3.81
N THR A 22 -6.92 7.27 2.66
CA THR A 22 -6.25 7.68 1.42
C THR A 22 -6.68 9.06 0.94
N ARG A 23 -7.88 9.51 1.35
CA ARG A 23 -8.49 10.78 0.93
C ARG A 23 -8.38 11.86 2.01
N VAL A 24 -8.81 11.54 3.23
CA VAL A 24 -8.92 12.50 4.33
C VAL A 24 -7.57 12.75 4.99
N ALA A 25 -6.73 11.72 5.07
CA ALA A 25 -5.43 11.77 5.75
C ALA A 25 -4.25 11.66 4.76
N SER A 26 -4.41 12.21 3.55
CA SER A 26 -3.29 12.37 2.61
C SER A 26 -2.86 13.83 2.53
N LEU A 27 -1.69 14.13 3.09
CA LEU A 27 -1.04 15.42 2.90
C LEU A 27 -0.35 15.40 1.54
N ARG A 28 -0.77 16.32 0.67
CA ARG A 28 -0.14 16.55 -0.63
C ARG A 28 0.65 17.84 -0.53
N VAL A 29 1.97 17.73 -0.46
CA VAL A 29 2.85 18.89 -0.50
C VAL A 29 3.37 18.98 -1.93
N ALA A 30 2.91 19.99 -2.66
CA ALA A 30 3.44 20.29 -3.99
C ALA A 30 4.79 21.01 -3.82
N ILE A 31 5.85 20.44 -4.38
CA ILE A 31 7.17 21.05 -4.43
C ILE A 31 7.48 21.30 -5.89
N GLY A 32 7.53 22.57 -6.31
CA GLY A 32 7.93 22.96 -7.66
C GLY A 32 6.91 22.68 -8.78
N GLY A 33 5.60 22.74 -8.50
CA GLY A 33 4.55 22.64 -9.53
C GLY A 33 4.23 21.21 -10.02
N VAL A 34 4.96 20.21 -9.54
CA VAL A 34 4.62 18.79 -9.63
C VAL A 34 4.05 18.37 -8.27
N GLU A 35 3.02 17.52 -8.21
CA GLU A 35 2.54 16.93 -6.94
C GLU A 35 3.69 16.14 -6.30
N GLY A 36 4.47 16.83 -5.47
CA GLY A 36 5.84 16.47 -5.16
C GLY A 36 5.98 15.49 -4.01
N ILE A 37 5.13 15.53 -2.99
CA ILE A 37 5.19 14.58 -1.87
C ILE A 37 3.76 14.22 -1.47
N ARG A 38 3.42 12.93 -1.48
CA ARG A 38 2.14 12.41 -1.00
C ARG A 38 2.38 11.47 0.16
N ILE A 39 2.18 11.98 1.38
CA ILE A 39 2.20 11.17 2.60
C ILE A 39 0.75 10.87 2.97
N GLY A 40 0.37 9.59 2.91
CA GLY A 40 -1.00 9.17 3.16
C GLY A 40 -1.10 7.97 4.09
N LEU A 41 -2.03 8.02 5.03
CA LEU A 41 -2.30 6.91 5.97
C LEU A 41 -3.09 5.75 5.36
N GLY A 42 -3.47 5.86 4.09
CA GLY A 42 -4.25 4.85 3.36
C GLY A 42 -3.63 3.45 3.30
N LYS A 43 -2.30 3.35 3.39
CA LYS A 43 -1.57 2.07 3.39
C LYS A 43 -1.66 1.33 4.72
N LEU A 44 -1.97 2.03 5.83
CA LEU A 44 -1.97 1.44 7.17
C LEU A 44 -3.01 0.32 7.32
N PRO A 45 -4.30 0.49 6.93
CA PRO A 45 -5.28 -0.60 7.06
C PRO A 45 -4.93 -1.83 6.22
N ILE A 46 -4.27 -1.63 5.07
CA ILE A 46 -3.80 -2.70 4.19
C ILE A 46 -2.72 -3.54 4.88
N ILE A 47 -1.71 -2.87 5.46
CA ILE A 47 -0.63 -3.51 6.20
C ILE A 47 -1.18 -4.24 7.43
N LEU A 48 -2.02 -3.58 8.22
CA LEU A 48 -2.66 -4.18 9.41
C LEU A 48 -3.48 -5.42 9.05
N GLY A 49 -4.26 -5.35 7.98
CA GLY A 49 -5.02 -6.49 7.49
C GLY A 49 -4.14 -7.67 7.09
N GLY A 50 -2.98 -7.40 6.48
CA GLY A 50 -1.97 -8.42 6.19
C GLY A 50 -1.37 -9.04 7.44
N ILE A 51 -1.04 -8.23 8.45
CA ILE A 51 -0.45 -8.73 9.71
C ILE A 51 -1.45 -9.59 10.49
N ILE A 52 -2.72 -9.15 10.59
CA ILE A 52 -3.75 -9.83 11.38
C ILE A 52 -4.27 -11.10 10.69
N PHE A 53 -4.53 -11.03 9.39
CA PHE A 53 -5.20 -12.12 8.65
C PHE A 53 -4.27 -12.92 7.74
N GLY A 54 -3.00 -12.52 7.67
CA GLY A 54 -1.95 -13.15 6.86
C GLY A 54 -1.77 -12.50 5.48
N PRO A 55 -0.69 -12.89 4.76
CA PRO A 55 -0.25 -12.22 3.53
C PRO A 55 -1.32 -12.15 2.44
N LEU A 56 -2.03 -13.26 2.20
CA LEU A 56 -3.08 -13.33 1.18
C LEU A 56 -4.23 -12.36 1.47
N ALA A 57 -4.63 -12.22 2.74
CA ALA A 57 -5.68 -11.30 3.13
C ALA A 57 -5.23 -9.84 2.95
N GLY A 58 -3.99 -9.51 3.34
CA GLY A 58 -3.40 -8.18 3.08
C GLY A 58 -3.36 -7.84 1.60
N GLY A 59 -3.01 -8.82 0.74
CA GLY A 59 -3.04 -8.67 -0.71
C GLY A 59 -4.42 -8.36 -1.25
N LEU A 60 -5.44 -9.10 -0.81
CA LEU A 60 -6.82 -8.86 -1.22
C LEU A 60 -7.31 -7.49 -0.73
N ILE A 61 -7.07 -7.14 0.53
CA ILE A 61 -7.43 -5.82 1.07
C ILE A 61 -6.78 -4.72 0.23
N GLY A 62 -5.48 -4.82 -0.08
CA GLY A 62 -4.77 -3.83 -0.89
C GLY A 62 -5.32 -3.72 -2.31
N ALA A 63 -5.52 -4.85 -2.98
CA ALA A 63 -6.06 -4.88 -4.35
C ALA A 63 -7.46 -4.27 -4.42
N PHE A 64 -8.37 -4.67 -3.53
CA PHE A 64 -9.73 -4.13 -3.51
C PHE A 64 -9.77 -2.67 -3.05
N SER A 65 -8.89 -2.24 -2.14
CA SER A 65 -8.81 -0.83 -1.74
C SER A 65 -8.42 0.08 -2.90
N ASP A 66 -7.49 -0.36 -3.75
CA ASP A 66 -7.08 0.39 -4.93
C ASP A 66 -8.17 0.37 -6.02
N LEU A 67 -8.69 -0.82 -6.36
CA LEU A 67 -9.71 -0.99 -7.38
C LEU A 67 -11.01 -0.24 -7.04
N LEU A 68 -11.55 -0.46 -5.85
CA LEU A 68 -12.77 0.23 -5.40
C LEU A 68 -12.50 1.71 -5.14
N GLY A 69 -11.33 2.03 -4.59
CA GLY A 69 -10.90 3.42 -4.38
C GLY A 69 -10.91 4.22 -5.67
N TYR A 70 -10.43 3.62 -6.76
CA TYR A 70 -10.48 4.18 -8.11
C TYR A 70 -11.92 4.41 -8.59
N PHE A 71 -12.80 3.40 -8.49
CA PHE A 71 -14.18 3.55 -8.94
C PHE A 71 -14.96 4.63 -8.17
N ILE A 72 -14.66 4.84 -6.89
CA ILE A 72 -15.35 5.84 -6.07
C ILE A 72 -14.79 7.25 -6.35
N ASN A 73 -13.50 7.41 -6.65
CA ASN A 73 -12.90 8.70 -7.01
C ASN A 73 -11.72 8.48 -7.96
N PRO A 74 -11.98 8.45 -9.26
CA PRO A 74 -10.96 8.17 -10.24
C PRO A 74 -10.02 9.38 -10.35
N ILE A 75 -8.77 9.18 -9.97
CA ILE A 75 -7.70 10.15 -10.18
C ILE A 75 -6.79 9.59 -11.29
N GLY A 76 -7.00 10.07 -12.51
CA GLY A 76 -6.29 9.60 -13.69
C GLY A 76 -6.84 8.29 -14.27
N VAL A 77 -6.01 7.64 -15.09
CA VAL A 77 -6.36 6.37 -15.75
C VAL A 77 -6.07 5.20 -14.81
N TYR A 78 -7.00 4.23 -14.73
CA TYR A 78 -6.75 3.01 -13.99
C TYR A 78 -5.60 2.22 -14.60
N MET A 79 -4.63 1.87 -13.76
CA MET A 79 -3.46 1.10 -14.16
C MET A 79 -3.31 -0.10 -13.21
N PRO A 80 -3.49 -1.35 -13.71
CA PRO A 80 -3.40 -2.55 -12.88
C PRO A 80 -2.07 -2.70 -12.11
N HIS A 81 -1.00 -2.08 -12.61
CA HIS A 81 0.31 -2.02 -11.96
C HIS A 81 0.25 -1.42 -10.54
N PHE A 82 -0.58 -0.41 -10.31
CA PHE A 82 -0.72 0.20 -8.99
C PHE A 82 -1.57 -0.64 -8.05
N THR A 83 -2.55 -1.38 -8.57
CA THR A 83 -3.31 -2.38 -7.82
C THR A 83 -2.41 -3.51 -7.35
N LEU A 84 -1.51 -4.00 -8.22
CA LEU A 84 -0.49 -4.98 -7.85
C LEU A 84 0.43 -4.44 -6.76
N THR A 85 0.89 -3.19 -6.89
CA THR A 85 1.74 -2.55 -5.88
C THR A 85 1.01 -2.42 -4.53
N SER A 86 -0.28 -2.06 -4.55
CA SER A 86 -1.13 -1.98 -3.36
C SER A 86 -1.31 -3.35 -2.70
N ALA A 87 -1.55 -4.40 -3.49
CA ALA A 87 -1.61 -5.77 -2.98
C ALA A 87 -0.29 -6.19 -2.32
N LEU A 88 0.84 -5.91 -2.97
CA LEU A 88 2.17 -6.20 -2.43
C LEU A 88 2.48 -5.42 -1.15
N THR A 89 1.90 -4.24 -0.98
CA THR A 89 2.02 -3.45 0.26
C THR A 89 1.41 -4.19 1.46
N GLY A 90 0.38 -5.01 1.26
CA GLY A 90 -0.18 -5.88 2.30
C GLY A 90 0.53 -7.22 2.43
N ILE A 91 0.97 -7.82 1.31
CA ILE A 91 1.59 -9.15 1.27
C ILE A 91 2.98 -9.16 1.88
N ILE A 92 3.87 -8.25 1.44
CA ILE A 92 5.29 -8.27 1.78
C ILE A 92 5.55 -8.15 3.29
N PRO A 93 5.00 -7.16 4.02
CA PRO A 93 5.33 -7.00 5.44
C PRO A 93 4.78 -8.17 6.25
N ALA A 94 3.58 -8.66 5.92
CA ALA A 94 3.01 -9.85 6.55
C ALA A 94 3.86 -11.11 6.29
N THR A 95 4.35 -11.28 5.06
CA THR A 95 5.20 -12.43 4.71
C THR A 95 6.52 -12.40 5.48
N ILE A 96 7.15 -11.22 5.59
CA ILE A 96 8.40 -11.06 6.35
C ILE A 96 8.20 -11.49 7.81
N LEU A 97 7.12 -11.03 8.46
CA LEU A 97 6.84 -11.37 9.87
C LEU A 97 6.54 -12.86 10.07
N VAL A 98 5.82 -13.48 9.13
CA VAL A 98 5.58 -14.94 9.12
C VAL A 98 6.89 -15.71 8.99
N LEU A 99 7.79 -15.28 8.08
CA LEU A 99 9.10 -15.91 7.88
C LEU A 99 10.01 -15.76 9.11
N MET A 100 9.92 -14.64 9.82
CA MET A 100 10.60 -14.41 11.09
C MET A 100 10.01 -15.25 12.25
N LYS A 101 8.94 -16.01 12.01
CA LYS A 101 8.21 -16.83 13.01
C LYS A 101 7.78 -16.02 14.25
N LYS A 102 7.45 -14.74 14.06
CA LYS A 102 7.03 -13.84 15.13
C LYS A 102 5.51 -13.82 15.21
N ASN A 103 4.96 -14.51 16.22
CA ASN A 103 3.52 -14.42 16.52
C ASN A 103 3.17 -13.09 17.20
N GLU A 104 4.08 -12.54 18.00
CA GLU A 104 3.97 -11.23 18.63
C GLU A 104 5.20 -10.40 18.23
N PRO A 105 5.14 -9.69 17.09
CA PRO A 105 6.27 -8.90 16.61
C PRO A 105 6.45 -7.66 17.47
N ASN A 106 7.69 -7.39 17.88
CA ASN A 106 8.04 -6.14 18.55
C ASN A 106 7.93 -4.95 17.59
N VAL A 107 7.87 -3.73 18.13
CA VAL A 107 7.84 -2.49 17.32
C VAL A 107 8.99 -2.44 16.32
N PHE A 108 10.16 -2.97 16.68
CA PHE A 108 11.32 -3.04 15.80
C PHE A 108 11.13 -4.05 14.64
N ASP A 109 10.56 -5.23 14.92
CA ASP A 109 10.26 -6.25 13.90
C ASP A 109 9.24 -5.69 12.89
N LEU A 110 8.21 -4.99 13.39
CA LEU A 110 7.24 -4.28 12.55
C LEU A 110 7.90 -3.19 11.71
N GLY A 111 8.78 -2.39 12.32
CA GLY A 111 9.53 -1.34 11.64
C GLY A 111 10.35 -1.88 10.48
N ILE A 112 11.07 -2.98 10.67
CA ILE A 112 11.85 -3.64 9.62
C ILE A 112 10.94 -4.13 8.48
N ALA A 113 9.86 -4.87 8.82
CA ALA A 113 8.97 -5.44 7.83
C ALA A 113 8.28 -4.36 6.97
N ILE A 114 7.82 -3.28 7.60
CA ILE A 114 7.18 -2.14 6.92
C ILE A 114 8.20 -1.39 6.07
N THR A 115 9.39 -1.09 6.61
CA THR A 115 10.43 -0.36 5.87
C THR A 115 10.89 -1.13 4.64
N ALA A 116 11.19 -2.42 4.79
CA ALA A 116 11.55 -3.29 3.66
C ALA A 116 10.45 -3.34 2.60
N SER A 117 9.18 -3.44 3.03
CA SER A 117 8.04 -3.39 2.11
C SER A 117 7.93 -2.04 1.39
N GLN A 118 8.13 -0.91 2.08
CA GLN A 118 8.06 0.41 1.46
C GLN A 118 9.20 0.67 0.48
N VAL A 119 10.39 0.14 0.74
CA VAL A 119 11.51 0.20 -0.23
C VAL A 119 11.13 -0.52 -1.51
N ILE A 120 10.61 -1.75 -1.42
CA ILE A 120 10.25 -2.54 -2.60
C ILE A 120 9.08 -1.90 -3.35
N THR A 121 8.01 -1.56 -2.64
CA THR A 121 6.78 -1.05 -3.26
C THR A 121 6.94 0.39 -3.70
N SER A 122 7.21 1.31 -2.77
CA SER A 122 7.20 2.74 -3.03
C SER A 122 8.46 3.25 -3.74
N ILE A 123 9.65 2.75 -3.38
CA ILE A 123 10.91 3.28 -3.94
C ILE A 123 11.31 2.58 -5.24
N ILE A 124 10.93 1.31 -5.44
CA ILE A 124 11.32 0.57 -6.66
C ILE A 124 10.14 0.42 -7.62
N LEU A 125 9.05 -0.21 -7.19
CA LEU A 125 7.93 -0.55 -8.08
C LEU A 125 7.21 0.68 -8.64
N ILE A 126 6.85 1.65 -7.79
CA ILE A 126 6.09 2.81 -8.28
C ILE A 126 6.91 3.65 -9.29
N PRO A 127 8.20 4.00 -9.07
CA PRO A 127 8.97 4.74 -10.08
C PRO A 127 9.17 3.93 -11.35
N TYR A 128 9.41 2.63 -11.22
CA TYR A 128 9.54 1.72 -12.35
C TYR A 128 8.30 1.73 -13.24
N PHE A 129 7.10 1.59 -12.65
CA PHE A 129 5.86 1.63 -13.41
C PHE A 129 5.57 3.01 -14.00
N LEU A 130 5.87 4.09 -13.27
CA LEU A 130 5.72 5.44 -13.82
C LEU A 130 6.66 5.72 -14.99
N ASN A 131 7.88 5.16 -14.96
CA ASN A 131 8.82 5.30 -16.05
C ASN A 131 8.36 4.55 -17.31
N ILE A 132 7.87 3.31 -17.16
CA ILE A 132 7.38 2.51 -18.30
C ILE A 132 6.09 3.10 -18.88
N LEU A 133 5.17 3.53 -18.04
CA LEU A 133 3.83 3.95 -18.48
C LEU A 133 3.79 5.39 -18.98
N PHE A 134 4.61 6.27 -18.41
CA PHE A 134 4.56 7.72 -18.70
C PHE A 134 5.90 8.30 -19.17
N GLY A 135 6.96 7.49 -19.32
CA GLY A 135 8.29 7.95 -19.76
C GLY A 135 9.00 8.87 -18.75
N LEU A 136 8.49 8.98 -17.53
CA LEU A 136 9.01 9.91 -16.53
C LEU A 136 10.40 9.48 -16.04
N SER A 137 11.34 10.42 -16.01
CA SER A 137 12.71 10.17 -15.57
C SER A 137 12.78 9.84 -14.08
N TRP A 138 13.52 8.79 -13.73
CA TRP A 138 13.71 8.33 -12.36
C TRP A 138 14.25 9.43 -11.43
N LYS A 139 15.17 10.27 -11.94
CA LYS A 139 15.78 11.38 -11.18
C LYS A 139 14.76 12.36 -10.61
N VAL A 140 13.62 12.54 -11.28
CA VAL A 140 12.54 13.44 -10.83
C VAL A 140 11.57 12.73 -9.87
N LEU A 141 11.41 11.42 -10.02
CA LEU A 141 10.46 10.63 -9.25
C LEU A 141 10.98 10.15 -7.89
N MET A 142 12.29 9.99 -7.74
CA MET A 142 12.87 9.44 -6.51
C MET A 142 12.85 10.39 -5.30
N PRO A 143 13.21 11.69 -5.41
CA PRO A 143 13.25 12.58 -4.24
C PRO A 143 11.93 12.63 -3.43
N PRO A 144 10.76 12.71 -4.08
CA PRO A 144 9.45 12.56 -3.44
C PRO A 144 9.23 11.34 -2.53
N ARG A 145 9.93 10.24 -2.81
CA ARG A 145 9.67 8.91 -2.22
C ARG A 145 10.70 8.48 -1.20
N MET A 146 11.75 9.27 -1.03
CA MET A 146 12.75 9.09 0.02
C MET A 146 12.34 9.74 1.35
N VAL A 147 11.23 10.48 1.35
CA VAL A 147 10.66 11.19 2.51
C VAL A 147 9.43 10.44 3.03
#